data_AF-A0A0F9EP25-F1
#
_entry.id   AF-A0A0F9EP25-F1
#
_cell.length_a   1.000
_cell.length_b   1.000
_cell.length_c   1.000
_cell.angle_alpha   90.00
_cell.angle_beta   90.00
_cell.angle_gamma   90.00
#
_symmetry.space_group_name_H-M   'P 1'
#
loop_
_entity.id
_entity.type
_entity.pdbx_description
1 polymer ?
#
loop_
_entity_poly.entity_id
_entity_poly.type
_entity_poly.pdbx_seq_one_letter_code
_entity_poly.pdbx_strand_id
1 'polypeptide(L)'
;MICFFTFNVVHWYMKKEMQMLQVENFTYFYPEKPVLISKDQPLFETLSAHKDWIAERKYNGTRLQLHKIGNEFRFYGRHYDVLSYKPTPEMLDALNALNLPSGYCLFDGELRHNKTIGVKHKIMLYDIYVWDSELQSHLKFRDRRQNLLNIVTINEEPIGCPFEYPERFED
;
A
#
# COMPACT_ATOMS: atom_id res chain seq x y z
N MET A 1 -1.20 17.90 9.82
CA MET A 1 -0.88 16.79 8.89
C MET A 1 -0.67 15.53 9.71
N ILE A 2 -1.41 14.46 9.44
CA ILE A 2 -1.31 13.20 10.20
C ILE A 2 -0.33 12.29 9.46
N CYS A 3 0.69 11.82 10.17
CA CYS A 3 1.68 10.86 9.67
C CYS A 3 1.38 9.48 10.25
N PHE A 4 1.60 8.44 9.43
CA PHE A 4 1.46 7.06 9.85
C PHE A 4 2.79 6.51 10.33
N PHE A 5 2.76 5.74 11.42
CA PHE A 5 3.91 5.02 11.95
C PHE A 5 3.57 3.54 12.06
N THR A 6 4.46 2.67 11.59
CA THR A 6 4.37 1.21 11.74
C THR A 6 5.59 0.72 12.51
N PHE A 7 5.35 -0.03 13.59
CA PHE A 7 6.39 -0.70 14.35
C PHE A 7 6.20 -2.20 14.17
N ASN A 8 7.27 -2.93 13.83
CA ASN A 8 7.21 -4.38 13.77
C ASN A 8 7.23 -4.94 15.20
N VAL A 9 6.10 -5.45 15.68
CA VAL A 9 6.04 -6.40 16.80
C VAL A 9 5.29 -7.64 16.33
N VAL A 10 5.98 -8.51 15.60
CA VAL A 10 5.41 -9.78 15.12
C VAL A 10 5.71 -10.87 16.14
N HIS A 11 4.67 -11.43 16.77
CA HIS A 11 4.73 -12.73 17.44
C HIS A 11 4.09 -13.81 16.56
N TRP A 12 4.80 -14.94 16.46
CA TRP A 12 4.60 -16.16 15.62
C TRP A 12 3.18 -16.78 15.66
N TYR A 13 2.71 -17.54 14.66
CA TYR A 13 3.19 -18.84 14.14
C TYR A 13 2.58 -19.14 12.76
N MET A 14 3.33 -19.69 11.79
CA MET A 14 2.77 -20.63 10.80
C MET A 14 3.84 -21.62 10.28
N LYS A 15 3.47 -22.91 10.27
CA LYS A 15 4.29 -24.06 9.88
C LYS A 15 4.51 -24.10 8.37
N LYS A 16 5.69 -24.57 8.02
CA LYS A 16 6.28 -24.76 6.70
C LYS A 16 5.62 -25.96 5.99
N GLU A 17 4.71 -25.71 5.06
CA GLU A 17 4.32 -26.65 3.99
C GLU A 17 3.65 -25.85 2.84
N MET A 18 4.49 -25.36 1.92
CA MET A 18 4.08 -24.67 0.69
C MET A 18 3.64 -25.73 -0.33
N GLN A 19 2.33 -25.99 -0.39
CA GLN A 19 1.68 -26.64 -1.54
C GLN A 19 0.65 -25.67 -2.13
N MET A 20 0.67 -25.58 -3.46
CA MET A 20 -0.21 -24.85 -4.38
C MET A 20 -1.49 -24.25 -3.74
N LEU A 21 -1.47 -22.93 -3.52
CA LEU A 21 -2.66 -22.16 -3.20
C LEU A 21 -3.58 -22.12 -4.43
N GLN A 22 -4.60 -22.99 -4.44
CA GLN A 22 -5.84 -22.67 -5.13
C GLN A 22 -6.30 -21.31 -4.62
N VAL A 23 -6.43 -20.33 -5.52
CA VAL A 23 -6.72 -18.92 -5.24
C VAL A 23 -8.08 -18.70 -4.55
N GLU A 24 -8.83 -19.78 -4.24
CA GLU A 24 -10.11 -19.75 -3.54
C GLU A 24 -9.99 -19.69 -2.01
N ASN A 25 -8.85 -20.07 -1.42
CA ASN A 25 -8.67 -20.11 0.05
C ASN A 25 -7.56 -19.17 0.54
N PHE A 26 -7.55 -17.91 0.10
CA PHE A 26 -6.67 -16.92 0.73
C PHE A 26 -7.23 -16.56 2.11
N THR A 27 -6.45 -16.79 3.17
CA THR A 27 -6.78 -16.25 4.49
C THR A 27 -6.72 -14.74 4.40
N TYR A 28 -7.87 -14.08 4.59
CA TYR A 28 -7.95 -12.62 4.62
C TYR A 28 -6.93 -12.06 5.61
N PHE A 29 -5.95 -11.32 5.09
CA PHE A 29 -4.93 -10.66 5.89
C PHE A 29 -5.46 -9.30 6.32
N TYR A 30 -5.71 -9.13 7.61
CA TYR A 30 -5.97 -7.82 8.18
C TYR A 30 -4.63 -7.22 8.59
N PRO A 31 -4.03 -6.31 7.80
CA PRO A 31 -2.78 -5.73 8.21
C PRO A 31 -2.98 -4.86 9.44
N GLU A 32 -1.89 -4.68 10.17
CA GLU A 32 -1.87 -3.85 11.35
C GLU A 32 -2.36 -2.44 11.02
N LYS A 33 -3.26 -1.93 11.86
CA LYS A 33 -3.70 -0.54 11.70
C LYS A 33 -2.49 0.35 11.95
N PRO A 34 -2.12 1.21 11.00
CA PRO A 34 -1.00 2.10 11.23
C PRO A 34 -1.33 3.04 12.39
N VAL A 35 -0.33 3.31 13.22
CA VAL A 35 -0.48 4.22 14.36
C VAL A 35 -0.59 5.64 13.81
N LEU A 36 -1.67 6.33 14.17
CA LEU A 36 -1.86 7.74 13.84
C LEU A 36 -1.12 8.57 14.90
N ILE A 37 -0.10 9.29 14.48
CA ILE A 37 0.65 10.21 15.35
C ILE A 37 0.52 11.60 14.76
N SER A 38 0.18 12.55 15.61
CA SER A 38 0.09 13.96 15.25
C SER A 38 1.43 14.67 15.54
N LYS A 39 1.72 15.75 14.79
CA LYS A 39 3.01 16.47 14.88
C LYS A 39 3.26 17.09 16.27
N ASP A 40 2.20 17.39 17.01
CA ASP A 40 2.21 17.97 18.35
C ASP A 40 2.46 16.94 19.46
N GLN A 41 2.52 15.63 19.14
CA GLN A 41 2.80 14.60 20.12
C GLN A 41 4.31 14.44 20.34
N PRO A 42 4.83 14.36 21.58
CA PRO A 42 6.26 14.16 21.85
C PRO A 42 6.87 12.93 21.16
N LEU A 43 6.05 11.90 20.94
CA LEU A 43 6.45 10.71 20.20
C LEU A 43 6.85 11.02 18.75
N PHE A 44 6.27 12.06 18.13
CA PHE A 44 6.64 12.49 16.78
C PHE A 44 8.10 12.95 16.69
N GLU A 45 8.58 13.74 17.65
CA GLU A 45 9.97 14.20 17.69
C GLU A 45 10.94 13.02 17.84
N THR A 46 10.58 12.08 18.72
CA THR A 46 11.38 10.87 18.95
C THR A 46 11.49 10.02 17.68
N LEU A 47 10.40 9.87 16.94
CA LEU A 47 10.37 9.02 15.75
C LEU A 47 10.94 9.71 14.51
N SER A 48 10.73 11.02 14.36
CA SER A 48 11.31 11.78 13.24
C SER A 48 12.84 11.88 13.33
N ALA A 49 13.43 11.73 14.52
CA ALA A 49 14.87 11.64 14.71
C ALA A 49 15.46 10.25 14.38
N HIS A 50 14.64 9.20 14.25
CA HIS A 50 15.12 7.84 14.05
C HIS A 50 15.46 7.58 12.58
N LYS A 51 16.70 7.21 12.23
CA LYS A 51 17.18 7.05 10.84
C LYS A 51 16.34 6.17 9.90
N ASP A 52 15.59 5.22 10.45
CA ASP A 52 14.81 4.23 9.68
C ASP A 52 13.30 4.52 9.68
N TRP A 53 12.88 5.72 10.10
CA TRP A 53 11.47 6.09 10.05
C TRP A 53 10.99 6.31 8.61
N ILE A 54 9.73 5.97 8.38
CA ILE A 54 9.02 6.27 7.14
C ILE A 54 7.70 6.90 7.55
N ALA A 55 7.39 8.06 6.98
CA ALA A 55 6.10 8.69 7.15
C ALA A 55 5.45 8.91 5.78
N GLU A 56 4.14 8.68 5.73
CA GLU A 56 3.36 8.85 4.52
C GLU A 56 2.18 9.78 4.77
N ARG A 57 1.77 10.46 3.69
CA ARG A 57 0.60 11.34 3.75
C ARG A 57 -0.65 10.50 3.96
N LYS A 58 -1.45 10.89 4.96
CA LYS A 58 -2.80 10.34 5.11
C LYS A 58 -3.74 10.86 4.03
N TYR A 59 -4.06 10.00 3.08
CA TYR A 59 -5.09 10.29 2.07
C TYR A 59 -6.50 10.18 2.67
N ASN A 60 -7.42 10.96 2.10
CA ASN A 60 -8.86 10.87 2.40
C ASN A 60 -9.56 10.24 1.20
N GLY A 61 -9.69 8.91 1.20
CA GLY A 61 -10.33 8.11 0.17
C GLY A 61 -10.98 6.86 0.78
N THR A 62 -11.19 5.86 -0.05
CA THR A 62 -11.61 4.52 0.37
C THR A 62 -10.38 3.65 0.43
N ARG A 63 -10.13 2.99 1.57
CA ARG A 63 -9.05 2.01 1.66
C ARG A 63 -9.22 0.94 0.58
N LEU A 64 -8.15 0.63 -0.12
CA LEU A 64 -8.12 -0.27 -1.25
C LEU A 64 -7.12 -1.39 -1.00
N GLN A 65 -7.58 -2.63 -1.01
CA GLN A 65 -6.74 -3.79 -1.31
C GLN A 65 -6.84 -4.09 -2.80
N LEU A 66 -5.72 -3.97 -3.50
CA LEU A 66 -5.63 -4.21 -4.94
C LEU A 66 -5.01 -5.59 -5.17
N HIS A 67 -5.80 -6.49 -5.74
CA HIS A 67 -5.37 -7.84 -6.08
C HIS A 67 -5.10 -7.90 -7.58
N LYS A 68 -3.94 -8.42 -7.97
CA LYS A 68 -3.65 -8.81 -9.36
C LYS A 68 -3.59 -10.32 -9.46
N ILE A 69 -4.49 -10.92 -10.23
CA ILE A 69 -4.57 -12.37 -10.48
C ILE A 69 -4.43 -12.59 -11.99
N GLY A 70 -3.28 -13.07 -12.44
CA GLY A 70 -2.96 -13.07 -13.86
C GLY A 70 -2.99 -11.63 -14.40
N ASN A 71 -3.88 -11.34 -15.36
CA ASN A 71 -4.08 -10.01 -15.93
C ASN A 71 -5.31 -9.26 -15.38
N GLU A 72 -6.00 -9.85 -14.40
CA GLU A 72 -7.20 -9.26 -13.80
C GLU A 72 -6.84 -8.47 -12.54
N PHE A 73 -7.42 -7.27 -12.40
CA PHE A 73 -7.36 -6.48 -11.18
C PHE A 73 -8.69 -6.51 -10.44
N ARG A 74 -8.65 -6.80 -9.13
CA ARG A 74 -9.81 -6.76 -8.24
C ARG A 74 -9.61 -5.75 -7.11
N PHE A 75 -10.67 -5.02 -6.79
CA PHE A 75 -10.65 -3.88 -5.88
C PHE A 75 -11.49 -4.20 -4.65
N TYR A 76 -10.83 -4.34 -3.50
CA TYR A 76 -11.50 -4.66 -2.24
C TYR A 76 -11.38 -3.51 -1.25
N GLY A 77 -12.42 -3.34 -0.43
CA GLY A 77 -12.47 -2.36 0.64
C GLY A 77 -11.77 -2.83 1.92
N ARG A 78 -11.92 -2.04 2.98
CA ARG A 78 -11.35 -2.35 4.32
C ARG A 78 -11.91 -3.63 4.93
N HIS A 79 -13.12 -4.02 4.57
CA HIS A 79 -13.83 -5.15 5.14
C HIS A 79 -13.90 -6.32 4.15
N TYR A 80 -13.01 -6.34 3.16
CA TYR A 80 -12.99 -7.31 2.06
C TYR A 80 -14.27 -7.30 1.20
N ASP A 81 -15.03 -6.22 1.25
CA ASP A 81 -16.13 -5.94 0.36
C ASP A 81 -15.59 -5.61 -1.04
N VAL A 82 -16.17 -6.22 -2.09
CA VAL A 82 -15.85 -5.84 -3.46
C VAL A 82 -16.33 -4.42 -3.68
N LEU A 83 -15.40 -3.52 -4.05
CA LEU A 83 -15.75 -2.15 -4.35
C LEU A 83 -16.53 -2.11 -5.67
N SER A 84 -17.66 -1.40 -5.69
CA SER A 84 -18.43 -1.12 -6.92
C SER A 84 -17.72 -0.14 -7.88
N TYR A 85 -16.42 0.09 -7.68
CA TYR A 85 -15.59 0.96 -8.48
C TYR A 85 -15.33 0.34 -9.85
N LYS A 86 -15.59 1.12 -10.90
CA LYS A 86 -15.23 0.77 -12.28
C LYS A 86 -14.01 1.60 -12.69
N PRO A 87 -12.82 0.99 -12.86
CA PRO A 87 -11.64 1.73 -13.33
C PRO A 87 -11.89 2.24 -14.75
N THR A 88 -11.36 3.43 -15.06
CA THR A 88 -11.37 3.96 -16.42
C THR A 88 -10.35 3.20 -17.29
N PRO A 89 -10.47 3.23 -18.62
CA PRO A 89 -9.47 2.65 -19.51
C PRO A 89 -8.04 3.15 -19.21
N GLU A 90 -7.87 4.45 -18.95
CA GLU A 90 -6.56 5.04 -18.66
C GLU A 90 -5.96 4.51 -17.35
N MET A 91 -6.81 4.25 -16.35
CA MET A 91 -6.37 3.62 -15.10
C MET A 91 -5.94 2.16 -15.34
N LEU A 92 -6.70 1.41 -16.14
CA LEU A 92 -6.34 0.03 -16.49
C LEU A 92 -5.04 0.00 -17.29
N ASP A 93 -4.87 0.91 -18.25
CA ASP A 93 -3.64 1.04 -19.03
C ASP A 93 -2.44 1.37 -18.12
N ALA A 94 -2.61 2.31 -17.17
CA ALA A 94 -1.57 2.63 -16.20
C ALA A 94 -1.23 1.43 -15.29
N LEU A 95 -2.22 0.66 -14.84
CA LEU A 95 -1.99 -0.55 -14.05
C LEU A 95 -1.32 -1.67 -14.86
N ASN A 96 -1.69 -1.83 -16.13
CA ASN A 96 -1.10 -2.81 -17.04
C ASN A 96 0.32 -2.42 -17.48
N ALA A 97 0.64 -1.13 -17.47
CA ALA A 97 1.98 -0.62 -17.77
C ALA A 97 2.97 -0.86 -16.61
N LEU A 98 2.49 -1.16 -15.41
CA LEU A 98 3.35 -1.58 -14.30
C LEU A 98 4.00 -2.92 -14.66
N ASN A 99 5.31 -3.03 -14.47
CA ASN A 99 6.06 -4.26 -14.70
C ASN A 99 5.82 -5.27 -13.57
N LEU A 100 4.59 -5.78 -13.48
CA LEU A 100 4.13 -6.71 -12.46
C LEU A 100 4.35 -8.16 -12.90
N PRO A 101 4.79 -9.05 -12.01
CA PRO A 101 4.98 -10.46 -12.33
C PRO A 101 3.64 -11.11 -12.69
N SER A 102 3.68 -12.24 -13.40
CA SER A 102 2.49 -13.00 -13.80
C SER A 102 1.77 -13.65 -12.61
N GLY A 103 2.48 -13.91 -11.51
CA GLY A 103 1.92 -14.44 -10.28
C GLY A 103 0.97 -13.50 -9.56
N TYR A 104 0.44 -13.98 -8.45
CA TYR A 104 -0.50 -13.21 -7.63
C TYR A 104 0.21 -12.06 -6.91
N CYS A 105 -0.35 -10.85 -7.00
CA CYS A 105 0.12 -9.70 -6.23
C CYS A 105 -1.00 -9.12 -5.37
N LEU A 106 -0.64 -8.65 -4.17
CA LEU A 106 -1.55 -7.98 -3.24
C LEU A 106 -0.91 -6.69 -2.73
N PHE A 107 -1.54 -5.57 -3.05
CA PHE A 107 -1.14 -4.24 -2.60
C PHE A 107 -2.17 -3.66 -1.65
N ASP A 108 -1.71 -2.84 -0.71
CA ASP A 108 -2.58 -2.01 0.12
C ASP A 108 -2.41 -0.54 -0.27
N GLY A 109 -3.52 0.17 -0.26
CA GLY A 109 -3.60 1.49 -0.84
C GLY A 109 -4.85 2.26 -0.45
N GLU A 110 -5.01 3.43 -1.07
CA GLU A 110 -6.17 4.29 -0.94
C GLU A 110 -6.71 4.62 -2.34
N LEU A 111 -7.97 4.31 -2.58
CA LEU A 111 -8.73 4.75 -3.75
C LEU A 111 -9.34 6.12 -3.50
N ARG A 112 -8.85 7.12 -4.25
CA ARG A 112 -9.34 8.50 -4.26
C ARG A 112 -10.34 8.65 -5.41
N HIS A 113 -11.59 8.31 -5.14
CA HIS A 113 -12.68 8.42 -6.12
C HIS A 113 -13.93 9.10 -5.54
N ASN A 114 -14.49 8.64 -4.41
CA ASN A 114 -15.82 9.12 -3.99
C ASN A 114 -15.82 10.28 -2.99
N LYS A 115 -14.69 10.58 -2.34
CA LYS A 115 -14.66 11.50 -1.18
C LYS A 115 -14.30 12.94 -1.51
N THR A 116 -13.83 13.23 -2.72
CA THR A 116 -13.40 14.58 -3.12
C THR A 116 -13.98 14.94 -4.48
N ILE A 117 -14.28 16.23 -4.69
CA ILE A 117 -14.88 16.75 -5.93
C ILE A 117 -13.84 16.74 -7.06
N GLY A 118 -12.61 17.19 -6.81
CA GLY A 118 -11.58 17.37 -7.85
C GLY A 118 -10.62 16.21 -8.07
N VAL A 119 -10.52 15.25 -7.14
CA VAL A 119 -9.62 14.08 -7.29
C VAL A 119 -10.47 12.83 -7.45
N LYS A 120 -10.44 12.27 -8.67
CA LYS A 120 -11.15 11.04 -9.07
C LYS A 120 -10.16 10.08 -9.71
N HIS A 121 -10.43 8.77 -9.61
CA HIS A 121 -9.67 7.73 -10.29
C HIS A 121 -8.17 7.82 -10.00
N LYS A 122 -7.81 7.99 -8.72
CA LYS A 122 -6.42 7.92 -8.27
C LYS A 122 -6.27 6.79 -7.25
N ILE A 123 -5.21 6.00 -7.42
CA ILE A 123 -4.82 4.96 -6.48
C ILE A 123 -3.51 5.40 -5.86
N MET A 124 -3.45 5.37 -4.52
CA MET A 124 -2.26 5.65 -3.75
C MET A 124 -1.83 4.35 -3.08
N LEU A 125 -0.81 3.66 -3.59
CA LEU A 125 -0.31 2.43 -2.97
C LEU A 125 0.70 2.79 -1.87
N TYR A 126 0.64 2.09 -0.73
CA TYR A 126 1.54 2.32 0.40
C TYR A 126 2.25 1.05 0.90
N ASP A 127 1.74 -0.15 0.63
CA ASP A 127 2.38 -1.41 1.03
C ASP A 127 2.13 -2.51 0.00
N ILE A 128 2.93 -3.57 0.09
CA ILE A 128 2.83 -4.79 -0.71
C ILE A 128 2.91 -6.02 0.19
N TYR A 129 1.85 -6.83 0.21
CA TYR A 129 1.79 -8.02 1.07
C TYR A 129 2.13 -9.30 0.34
N VAL A 130 1.79 -9.41 -0.94
CA VAL A 130 2.13 -10.57 -1.76
C VAL A 130 2.77 -10.09 -3.05
N TRP A 131 3.90 -10.69 -3.40
CA TRP A 131 4.64 -10.42 -4.62
C TRP A 131 4.98 -11.73 -5.31
N ASP A 132 4.58 -11.87 -6.57
CA ASP A 132 4.74 -13.12 -7.36
C ASP A 132 4.32 -14.39 -6.60
N SER A 133 3.16 -14.33 -5.94
CA SER A 133 2.60 -15.41 -5.11
C SER A 133 3.36 -15.70 -3.81
N GLU A 134 4.34 -14.88 -3.44
CA GLU A 134 5.08 -14.99 -2.18
C GLU A 134 4.63 -13.96 -1.14
N LEU A 135 4.28 -14.43 0.06
CA LEU A 135 3.90 -13.58 1.19
C LEU A 135 5.12 -12.83 1.76
N GLN A 136 5.04 -11.50 1.75
CA GLN A 136 6.11 -10.59 2.15
C GLN A 136 6.06 -10.24 3.65
N SER A 137 5.24 -10.92 4.47
CA SER A 137 5.06 -10.61 5.90
C SER A 137 6.33 -10.80 6.74
N HIS A 138 7.31 -11.54 6.21
CA HIS A 138 8.61 -11.75 6.82
C HIS A 138 9.58 -10.56 6.61
N LEU A 139 9.27 -9.66 5.67
CA LEU A 139 10.05 -8.45 5.40
C LEU A 139 9.61 -7.30 6.31
N LYS A 140 10.54 -6.40 6.61
CA LYS A 140 10.21 -5.15 7.30
C LYS A 140 9.42 -4.24 6.36
N PHE A 141 8.58 -3.38 6.93
CA PHE A 141 7.80 -2.39 6.16
C PHE A 141 8.68 -1.58 5.19
N ARG A 142 9.87 -1.13 5.61
CA ARG A 142 10.84 -0.42 4.76
C ARG A 142 11.19 -1.21 3.50
N ASP A 143 11.47 -2.50 3.63
CA ASP A 143 11.89 -3.33 2.51
C ASP A 143 10.73 -3.56 1.54
N ARG A 144 9.52 -3.81 2.08
CA ARG A 144 8.29 -3.88 1.27
C ARG A 144 8.01 -2.56 0.55
N ARG A 145 8.24 -1.44 1.22
CA ARG A 145 8.06 -0.11 0.63
C ARG A 145 9.05 0.16 -0.50
N GLN A 146 10.31 -0.26 -0.33
CA GLN A 146 11.32 -0.17 -1.39
C GLN A 146 10.94 -1.04 -2.59
N ASN A 147 10.44 -2.26 -2.35
CA ASN A 147 9.93 -3.11 -3.42
C ASN A 147 8.79 -2.42 -4.17
N LEU A 148 7.83 -1.83 -3.45
CA LEU A 148 6.74 -1.06 -4.05
C LEU A 148 7.27 0.10 -4.92
N LEU A 149 8.25 0.87 -4.45
CA LEU A 149 8.86 1.99 -5.20
C LEU A 149 9.48 1.54 -6.53
N ASN A 150 10.15 0.40 -6.53
CA ASN A 150 10.78 -0.16 -7.73
C ASN A 150 9.75 -0.57 -8.79
N ILE A 151 8.50 -0.79 -8.39
CA ILE A 151 7.40 -1.24 -9.25
C ILE A 151 6.61 -0.06 -9.81
N VAL A 152 6.33 0.93 -8.96
CA VAL A 152 5.40 2.02 -9.29
C VAL A 152 6.08 3.21 -9.97
N THR A 153 7.31 3.10 -10.44
CA THR A 153 8.00 4.19 -11.14
C THR A 153 7.63 4.22 -12.63
N ILE A 154 7.10 5.36 -13.10
CA ILE A 154 6.97 5.67 -14.54
C ILE A 154 7.98 6.77 -14.85
N ASN A 155 8.89 6.53 -15.80
CA ASN A 155 9.96 7.48 -16.14
C ASN A 155 10.76 7.94 -14.92
N GLU A 156 11.12 7.00 -14.04
CA GLU A 156 11.85 7.26 -12.78
C GLU A 156 11.07 8.04 -11.70
N GLU A 157 9.81 8.41 -11.97
CA GLU A 157 8.94 9.10 -11.03
C GLU A 157 7.95 8.11 -10.36
N PRO A 158 7.96 7.95 -9.03
CA PRO A 158 7.08 7.02 -8.34
C PRO A 158 5.60 7.45 -8.42
N ILE A 159 4.75 6.66 -9.07
CA ILE A 159 3.29 6.75 -9.03
C ILE A 159 2.85 6.55 -7.57
N GLY A 160 2.46 7.66 -6.95
CA GLY A 160 1.80 7.64 -5.65
C GLY A 160 2.71 7.88 -4.44
N CYS A 161 3.98 8.21 -4.63
CA CYS A 161 4.73 8.88 -3.56
C CYS A 161 4.35 10.36 -3.52
N PRO A 162 3.83 10.89 -2.40
CA PRO A 162 3.91 12.32 -2.20
C PRO A 162 5.40 12.68 -2.14
N PHE A 163 5.80 13.60 -3.00
CA PHE A 163 7.02 14.41 -2.95
C PHE A 163 7.71 14.37 -1.58
N GLU A 164 9.01 14.02 -1.55
CA GLU A 164 9.89 14.54 -0.51
C GLU A 164 9.76 16.07 -0.59
N TYR A 165 9.32 16.71 0.50
CA TYR A 165 9.40 18.17 0.60
C TYR A 165 10.84 18.50 1.01
N PRO A 166 11.69 19.04 0.12
CA PRO A 166 12.98 19.57 0.54
C PRO A 166 12.84 20.82 1.42
N GLU A 167 11.64 21.40 1.52
CA GLU A 167 11.40 22.63 2.26
C GLU A 167 10.58 22.40 3.53
N ARG A 168 11.09 22.95 4.64
CA ARG A 168 10.40 23.04 5.92
C ARG A 168 9.02 23.66 5.70
N PHE A 169 8.00 23.00 6.25
CA PHE A 169 6.70 23.62 6.43
C PHE A 169 6.87 24.78 7.41
N GLU A 170 7.02 26.01 6.89
CA GLU A 170 6.68 27.21 7.66
C GLU A 170 5.15 27.31 7.71
N ASP A 171 4.64 27.64 8.90
CA ASP A 171 3.23 27.52 9.31
C ASP A 171 2.23 28.35 8.49
#